data_AF-A0AAU1LBD7-F1
#
_entry.id   AF-A0AAU1LBD7-F1
#
_cell.length_a   1.000
_cell.length_b   1.000
_cell.length_c   1.000
_cell.angle_alpha   90.00
_cell.angle_beta   90.00
_cell.angle_gamma   90.00
#
_symmetry.space_group_name_H-M   'P 1'
#
loop_
_entity.id
_entity.type
_entity.pdbx_description
1 polymer ?
#
loop_
_entity_poly.entity_id
_entity_poly.type
_entity_poly.pdbx_seq_one_letter_code
_entity_poly.pdbx_strand_id
1 'polypeptide(L)'
;MTDATGDGTSALEQARGAAARGAWAEAYAGYATAQEAGELGPAELAEFAGVAYAAGHLDVSVETWERLHDELAGLGEDNGAAGAAVRVAMHLLFDTALMAPVRGWLRRAERLLDPAAATPAHAWFAAVRSYERLLSGDLDAARDWAGRSRPAWTRIRRQRRSGGWPRRGW
;
A
#
# COMPACT_ATOMS: atom_id res chain seq x y z
N MET A 1 -13.02 -18.89 33.48
CA MET A 1 -13.71 -19.00 32.18
C MET A 1 -13.66 -17.62 31.55
N THR A 2 -12.78 -17.48 30.55
CA THR A 2 -12.59 -16.40 29.56
C THR A 2 -12.49 -14.94 30.04
N ASP A 3 -11.26 -14.40 30.03
CA ASP A 3 -11.02 -13.09 29.43
C ASP A 3 -9.57 -13.02 28.90
N ALA A 4 -9.38 -13.39 27.63
CA ALA A 4 -8.08 -13.45 26.93
C ALA A 4 -8.18 -12.76 25.56
N THR A 5 -8.84 -11.61 25.53
CA THR A 5 -9.06 -10.83 24.30
C THR A 5 -8.43 -9.43 24.35
N GLY A 6 -7.76 -9.09 25.46
CA GLY A 6 -7.12 -7.78 25.68
C GLY A 6 -5.66 -7.65 25.25
N ASP A 7 -4.98 -8.73 24.89
CA ASP A 7 -3.51 -8.73 24.71
C ASP A 7 -3.08 -8.38 23.27
N GLY A 8 -3.81 -8.85 22.25
CA GLY A 8 -3.51 -8.60 20.83
C GLY A 8 -3.64 -7.14 20.39
N THR A 9 -4.65 -6.43 20.90
CA THR A 9 -4.80 -4.98 20.66
C THR A 9 -3.68 -4.17 21.31
N SER A 10 -3.25 -4.58 22.52
CA SER A 10 -2.12 -4.00 23.23
C SER A 10 -0.80 -4.20 22.45
N ALA A 11 -0.57 -5.41 21.92
CA ALA A 11 0.62 -5.71 21.13
C ALA A 11 0.69 -4.90 19.83
N LEU A 12 -0.42 -4.76 19.11
CA LEU A 12 -0.49 -3.91 17.90
C LEU A 12 -0.30 -2.43 18.23
N GLU A 13 -0.84 -1.94 19.34
CA GLU A 13 -0.61 -0.57 19.80
C GLU A 13 0.87 -0.31 20.15
N GLN A 14 1.53 -1.27 20.79
CA GLN A 14 2.97 -1.21 21.05
C GLN A 14 3.78 -1.22 19.75
N ALA A 15 3.44 -2.09 18.80
CA ALA A 15 4.07 -2.15 17.48
C ALA A 15 3.92 -0.83 16.71
N ARG A 16 2.72 -0.22 16.73
CA ARG A 16 2.47 1.12 16.20
C ARG A 16 3.31 2.19 16.89
N GLY A 17 3.44 2.09 18.22
CA GLY A 17 4.30 2.96 19.01
C GLY A 17 5.78 2.86 18.63
N ALA A 18 6.28 1.64 18.41
CA ALA A 18 7.64 1.39 17.91
C ALA A 18 7.84 1.96 16.50
N ALA A 19 6.88 1.74 15.60
CA ALA A 19 6.90 2.30 14.24
C ALA A 19 6.95 3.83 14.27
N ALA A 20 6.15 4.47 15.13
CA ALA A 20 6.13 5.93 15.27
C ALA A 20 7.47 6.53 15.74
N ARG A 21 8.30 5.76 16.45
CA ARG A 21 9.65 6.15 16.88
C ARG A 21 10.76 5.71 15.91
N GLY A 22 10.41 5.03 14.81
CA GLY A 22 11.37 4.49 13.84
C GLY A 22 12.07 3.21 14.28
N ALA A 23 11.56 2.53 15.33
CA ALA A 23 12.07 1.23 15.77
C ALA A 23 11.47 0.11 14.89
N TRP A 24 11.87 0.08 13.62
CA TRP A 24 11.22 -0.76 12.58
C TRP A 24 11.29 -2.26 12.87
N ALA A 25 12.41 -2.76 13.41
CA ALA A 25 12.55 -4.18 13.76
C ALA A 25 11.62 -4.60 14.92
N GLU A 26 11.47 -3.74 15.93
CA GLU A 26 10.56 -3.96 17.06
C GLU A 26 9.10 -3.92 16.59
N ALA A 27 8.76 -2.94 15.75
CA ALA A 27 7.43 -2.85 15.14
C ALA A 27 7.13 -4.11 14.30
N TYR A 28 8.08 -4.54 13.48
CA TYR A 28 7.92 -5.73 12.64
C TYR A 28 7.63 -6.97 13.47
N ALA A 29 8.38 -7.22 14.54
CA ALA A 29 8.15 -8.36 15.42
C ALA A 29 6.73 -8.37 15.99
N GLY A 30 6.24 -7.21 16.46
CA GLY A 30 4.88 -7.09 17.00
C GLY A 30 3.78 -7.36 15.97
N TYR A 31 3.91 -6.82 14.75
CA TYR A 31 2.95 -7.12 13.68
C TYR A 31 3.05 -8.56 13.19
N ALA A 32 4.24 -9.16 13.13
CA ALA A 32 4.42 -10.54 12.71
C ALA A 32 3.73 -11.51 13.70
N THR A 33 3.87 -11.29 15.01
CA THR A 33 3.14 -12.07 16.01
C THR A 33 1.61 -11.95 15.85
N ALA A 34 1.10 -10.74 15.63
CA ALA A 34 -0.33 -10.53 15.41
C ALA A 34 -0.83 -11.13 14.08
N GLN A 35 0.02 -11.17 13.04
CA GLN A 35 -0.25 -11.87 11.79
C GLN A 35 -0.35 -13.39 11.98
N GLU A 36 0.57 -13.99 12.73
CA GLU A 36 0.54 -15.43 13.07
C GLU A 36 -0.70 -15.80 13.89
N ALA A 37 -1.18 -14.90 14.74
CA ALA A 37 -2.42 -15.05 15.50
C ALA A 37 -3.70 -14.84 14.66
N GLY A 38 -3.57 -14.38 13.40
CA GLY A 38 -4.71 -14.10 12.52
C GLY A 38 -5.51 -12.85 12.91
N GLU A 39 -4.88 -11.93 13.64
CA GLU A 39 -5.54 -10.74 14.22
C GLU A 39 -5.47 -9.50 13.32
N LEU A 40 -4.78 -9.58 12.17
CA LEU A 40 -4.68 -8.45 11.24
C LEU A 40 -5.88 -8.41 10.31
N GLY A 41 -6.70 -7.36 10.45
CA GLY A 41 -7.65 -6.97 9.42
C GLY A 41 -6.97 -6.27 8.24
N PRO A 42 -7.73 -5.87 7.21
CA PRO A 42 -7.17 -5.19 6.04
C PRO A 42 -6.31 -3.97 6.39
N ALA A 43 -6.74 -3.14 7.34
CA ALA A 43 -6.01 -1.92 7.73
C ALA A 43 -4.67 -2.25 8.38
N GLU A 44 -4.69 -3.24 9.28
CA GLU A 44 -3.51 -3.75 9.93
C GLU A 44 -2.54 -4.43 8.93
N LEU A 45 -3.03 -5.15 7.92
CA LEU A 45 -2.19 -5.73 6.86
C LEU A 45 -1.45 -4.63 6.07
N ALA A 46 -2.12 -3.53 5.74
CA ALA A 46 -1.50 -2.40 5.05
C ALA A 46 -0.42 -1.70 5.88
N GLU A 47 -0.64 -1.60 7.19
CA GLU A 47 0.37 -1.09 8.12
C GLU A 47 1.55 -2.06 8.23
N PHE A 48 1.28 -3.35 8.41
CA PHE A 48 2.30 -4.39 8.52
C PHE A 48 3.20 -4.43 7.29
N ALA A 49 2.63 -4.40 6.08
CA ALA A 49 3.40 -4.41 4.85
C ALA A 49 4.36 -3.19 4.77
N GLY A 50 3.90 -2.02 5.22
CA GLY A 50 4.75 -0.82 5.31
C GLY A 50 5.88 -0.97 6.32
N VAL A 51 5.59 -1.55 7.48
CA VAL A 51 6.60 -1.82 8.52
C VAL A 51 7.61 -2.88 8.06
N ALA A 52 7.16 -3.95 7.40
CA ALA A 52 8.00 -4.99 6.84
C ALA A 52 9.00 -4.40 5.83
N TYR A 53 8.53 -3.53 4.92
CA TYR A 53 9.42 -2.83 4.00
C TYR A 53 10.44 -1.95 4.74
N ALA A 54 9.99 -1.15 5.72
CA ALA A 54 10.87 -0.27 6.49
C ALA A 54 11.92 -1.04 7.32
N ALA A 55 11.59 -2.27 7.73
CA ALA A 55 12.49 -3.18 8.43
C ALA A 55 13.41 -3.98 7.49
N GLY A 56 13.24 -3.87 6.16
CA GLY A 56 14.06 -4.56 5.15
C GLY A 56 13.53 -5.93 4.70
N HIS A 57 12.32 -6.31 5.11
CA HIS A 57 11.63 -7.55 4.73
C HIS A 57 10.75 -7.32 3.50
N LEU A 58 11.38 -7.17 2.32
CA LEU A 58 10.71 -6.87 1.06
C LEU A 58 9.75 -7.98 0.62
N ASP A 59 10.18 -9.24 0.74
CA ASP A 59 9.38 -10.43 0.46
C ASP A 59 8.09 -10.43 1.27
N VAL A 60 8.19 -10.21 2.58
CA VAL A 60 7.03 -10.13 3.48
C VAL A 60 6.12 -8.95 3.14
N SER A 61 6.70 -7.79 2.79
CA SER A 61 5.92 -6.64 2.34
C SER A 61 5.11 -6.95 1.07
N VAL A 62 5.76 -7.54 0.06
CA VAL A 62 5.10 -7.91 -1.20
C VAL A 62 3.99 -8.93 -0.93
N GLU A 63 4.28 -10.02 -0.23
CA GLU A 63 3.29 -11.05 0.09
C GLU A 63 2.09 -10.47 0.87
N THR A 64 2.35 -9.57 1.82
CA THR A 64 1.27 -8.93 2.60
C THR A 64 0.41 -8.01 1.72
N TRP A 65 1.00 -7.27 0.77
CA TRP A 65 0.24 -6.48 -0.21
C TRP A 65 -0.56 -7.34 -1.19
N GLU A 66 -0.03 -8.48 -1.61
CA GLU A 66 -0.73 -9.44 -2.47
C GLU A 66 -1.92 -10.06 -1.76
N ARG A 67 -1.74 -10.50 -0.51
CA ARG A 67 -2.85 -11.00 0.33
C ARG A 67 -3.93 -9.95 0.52
N LEU A 68 -3.55 -8.72 0.84
CA LEU A 68 -4.49 -7.62 1.01
C LEU A 68 -5.26 -7.30 -0.28
N HIS A 69 -4.60 -7.38 -1.44
CA HIS A 69 -5.28 -7.24 -2.73
C HIS A 69 -6.38 -8.29 -2.89
N ASP A 70 -6.06 -9.56 -2.63
CA ASP A 70 -7.03 -10.66 -2.77
C ASP A 70 -8.19 -10.52 -1.77
N GLU A 71 -7.92 -10.14 -0.52
CA GLU A 71 -8.95 -9.90 0.50
C GLU A 71 -9.90 -8.76 0.08
N LEU A 72 -9.36 -7.61 -0.33
CA LEU A 72 -10.18 -6.46 -0.75
C LEU A 72 -10.94 -6.73 -2.04
N ALA A 73 -10.33 -7.46 -2.99
CA ALA A 73 -11.02 -7.85 -4.22
C ALA A 73 -12.18 -8.82 -3.93
N GLY A 74 -12.00 -9.76 -3.00
CA GLY A 74 -13.07 -10.66 -2.54
C GLY A 74 -14.23 -9.93 -1.85
N LEU A 75 -13.94 -8.80 -1.21
CA LEU A 75 -14.94 -7.94 -0.57
C LEU A 75 -15.61 -6.93 -1.54
N GLY A 76 -15.15 -6.84 -2.79
CA GLY A 76 -15.63 -5.85 -3.76
C GLY A 76 -15.14 -4.41 -3.50
N GLU A 77 -14.09 -4.27 -2.67
CA GLU A 77 -13.46 -2.98 -2.36
C GLU A 77 -12.43 -2.61 -3.43
N ASP A 78 -12.91 -2.42 -4.67
CA ASP A 78 -12.09 -2.30 -5.88
C ASP A 78 -10.98 -1.24 -5.79
N ASN A 79 -11.29 -0.07 -5.23
CA ASN A 79 -10.31 1.01 -5.07
C ASN A 79 -9.20 0.64 -4.07
N GLY A 80 -9.55 -0.08 -3.00
CA GLY A 80 -8.58 -0.59 -2.04
C GLY A 80 -7.71 -1.69 -2.65
N ALA A 81 -8.33 -2.65 -3.35
CA ALA A 81 -7.63 -3.71 -4.06
C ALA A 81 -6.70 -3.16 -5.15
N ALA A 82 -7.12 -2.12 -5.89
CA ALA A 82 -6.28 -1.41 -6.84
C ALA A 82 -5.08 -0.74 -6.14
N GLY A 83 -5.30 -0.09 -5.00
CA GLY A 83 -4.25 0.51 -4.19
C GLY A 83 -3.19 -0.51 -3.74
N ALA A 84 -3.63 -1.69 -3.30
CA ALA A 84 -2.74 -2.79 -2.92
C ALA A 84 -1.91 -3.29 -4.12
N ALA A 85 -2.55 -3.54 -5.27
CA ALA A 85 -1.87 -3.94 -6.51
C ALA A 85 -0.82 -2.92 -6.97
N VAL A 86 -1.10 -1.62 -6.84
CA VAL A 86 -0.14 -0.55 -7.17
C VAL A 86 1.05 -0.56 -6.21
N ARG A 87 0.85 -0.85 -4.92
CA ARG A 87 1.96 -1.00 -3.96
C ARG A 87 2.85 -2.19 -4.32
N VAL A 88 2.28 -3.34 -4.72
CA VAL A 88 3.09 -4.48 -5.20
C VAL A 88 3.95 -4.06 -6.39
N ALA A 89 3.32 -3.44 -7.40
CA ALA A 89 4.03 -2.95 -8.58
C ALA A 89 5.15 -1.96 -8.23
N MET A 90 4.93 -1.07 -7.26
CA MET A 90 5.90 -0.07 -6.80
C MET A 90 7.15 -0.73 -6.18
N HIS A 91 6.97 -1.67 -5.25
CA HIS A 91 8.11 -2.34 -4.60
C HIS A 91 8.91 -3.18 -5.61
N LEU A 92 8.23 -3.91 -6.50
CA LEU A 92 8.90 -4.67 -7.56
C LEU A 92 9.70 -3.76 -8.51
N LEU A 93 9.16 -2.60 -8.84
CA LEU A 93 9.80 -1.62 -9.70
C LEU A 93 11.10 -1.06 -9.09
N PHE A 94 11.08 -0.72 -7.80
CA PHE A 94 12.23 -0.11 -7.14
C PHE A 94 13.31 -1.14 -6.73
N ASP A 95 12.91 -2.34 -6.32
CA ASP A 95 13.84 -3.25 -5.64
C ASP A 95 14.25 -4.47 -6.49
N THR A 96 13.53 -4.80 -7.56
CA THR A 96 13.81 -6.02 -8.37
C THR A 96 14.12 -5.75 -9.84
N ALA A 97 13.74 -4.58 -10.36
CA ALA A 97 13.78 -4.23 -11.78
C ALA A 97 13.05 -5.24 -12.72
N LEU A 98 12.19 -6.10 -12.19
CA LEU A 98 11.44 -7.09 -12.97
C LEU A 98 10.22 -6.44 -13.64
N MET A 99 10.39 -5.93 -14.86
CA MET A 99 9.33 -5.18 -15.56
C MET A 99 8.10 -6.02 -15.90
N ALA A 100 8.24 -7.32 -16.15
CA ALA A 100 7.11 -8.20 -16.45
C ALA A 100 6.13 -8.31 -15.26
N PRO A 101 6.57 -8.64 -14.03
CA PRO A 101 5.75 -8.53 -12.82
C PRO A 101 5.12 -7.16 -12.59
N VAL A 102 5.89 -6.07 -12.74
CA VAL A 102 5.38 -4.70 -12.57
C VAL A 102 4.20 -4.44 -13.51
N ARG A 103 4.34 -4.75 -14.80
CA ARG A 103 3.27 -4.60 -15.79
C ARG A 103 2.05 -5.47 -15.47
N GLY A 104 2.27 -6.69 -14.99
CA GLY A 104 1.20 -7.60 -14.58
C GLY A 104 0.34 -7.02 -13.46
N TRP A 105 0.97 -6.46 -12.42
CA TRP A 105 0.30 -5.82 -11.30
C TRP A 105 -0.38 -4.50 -11.68
N LEU A 106 0.26 -3.68 -12.51
CA LEU A 106 -0.40 -2.49 -13.06
C LEU A 106 -1.66 -2.85 -13.87
N ARG A 107 -1.63 -3.93 -14.67
CA ARG A 107 -2.85 -4.39 -15.37
C ARG A 107 -3.94 -4.90 -14.43
N ARG A 108 -3.61 -5.41 -13.24
CA ARG A 108 -4.61 -5.77 -12.22
C ARG A 108 -5.25 -4.52 -11.65
N ALA A 109 -4.45 -3.54 -11.24
CA ALA A 109 -4.95 -2.26 -10.75
C ALA A 109 -5.84 -1.54 -11.79
N GLU A 110 -5.40 -1.49 -13.05
CA GLU A 110 -6.14 -0.83 -14.14
C GLU A 110 -7.57 -1.38 -14.34
N ARG A 111 -7.79 -2.68 -14.09
CA ARG A 111 -9.13 -3.28 -14.23
C ARG A 111 -10.09 -2.92 -13.09
N LEU A 112 -9.56 -2.54 -11.94
CA LEU A 112 -10.31 -2.22 -10.74
C LEU A 112 -10.56 -0.71 -10.58
N LEU A 113 -9.72 0.11 -11.21
CA LEU A 113 -9.85 1.57 -11.14
C LEU A 113 -10.99 2.07 -12.02
N ASP A 114 -11.98 2.73 -11.41
CA ASP A 114 -13.00 3.49 -12.14
C ASP A 114 -12.38 4.71 -12.82
N PRO A 115 -12.38 4.80 -14.17
CA PRO A 115 -11.79 5.91 -14.92
C PRO A 115 -12.36 7.29 -14.56
N ALA A 116 -13.57 7.37 -13.99
CA ALA A 116 -14.21 8.62 -13.59
C ALA A 116 -13.82 9.07 -12.18
N ALA A 117 -13.19 8.20 -11.38
CA ALA A 117 -12.82 8.48 -10.00
C ALA A 117 -11.43 9.13 -9.89
N ALA A 118 -11.25 9.96 -8.86
CA ALA A 118 -9.98 10.62 -8.56
C ALA A 118 -9.53 10.27 -7.14
N THR A 119 -9.07 9.03 -6.96
CA THR A 119 -8.67 8.47 -5.66
C THR A 119 -7.15 8.46 -5.49
N PRO A 120 -6.62 8.25 -4.26
CA PRO A 120 -5.19 8.05 -4.06
C PRO A 120 -4.61 6.90 -4.90
N ALA A 121 -5.37 5.83 -5.12
CA ALA A 121 -4.96 4.72 -5.97
C ALA A 121 -4.68 5.16 -7.42
N HIS A 122 -5.50 6.07 -7.97
CA HIS A 122 -5.25 6.65 -9.30
C HIS A 122 -3.96 7.47 -9.35
N ALA A 123 -3.68 8.26 -8.30
CA ALA A 123 -2.47 9.07 -8.23
C ALA A 123 -1.21 8.20 -8.22
N TRP A 124 -1.22 7.15 -7.39
CA TRP A 124 -0.12 6.19 -7.31
C TRP A 124 0.01 5.34 -8.57
N PHE A 125 -1.10 4.90 -9.15
CA PHE A 125 -1.09 4.17 -10.42
C PHE A 125 -0.41 4.97 -11.53
N ALA A 126 -0.79 6.24 -11.69
CA ALA A 126 -0.18 7.14 -12.67
C ALA A 126 1.32 7.37 -12.41
N ALA A 127 1.73 7.48 -11.14
CA ALA A 127 3.13 7.64 -10.77
C ALA A 127 3.97 6.38 -11.12
N VAL A 128 3.53 5.20 -10.69
CA VAL A 128 4.24 3.93 -10.96
C VAL A 128 4.29 3.64 -12.46
N ARG A 129 3.21 3.92 -13.21
CA ARG A 129 3.18 3.76 -14.66
C ARG A 129 4.10 4.74 -15.38
N SER A 130 4.25 5.96 -14.88
CA SER A 130 5.24 6.91 -15.39
C SER A 130 6.67 6.38 -15.22
N TYR A 131 7.01 5.83 -14.06
CA TYR A 131 8.35 5.27 -13.83
C TYR A 131 8.61 4.01 -14.65
N GLU A 132 7.61 3.12 -14.79
CA GLU A 132 7.70 1.93 -15.66
C GLU A 132 8.03 2.32 -17.10
N ARG A 133 7.40 3.37 -17.64
CA ARG A 133 7.65 3.88 -18.98
C ARG A 133 9.01 4.53 -19.15
N LEU A 134 9.40 5.32 -18.15
CA LEU A 134 10.73 5.93 -18.09
C LEU A 134 11.84 4.86 -18.16
N LEU A 135 11.74 3.81 -17.34
CA LEU A 135 12.73 2.73 -17.29
C LEU A 135 12.68 1.81 -18.53
N SER A 136 11.55 1.78 -19.23
CA SER A 136 11.42 1.07 -20.52
C SER A 136 11.89 1.90 -21.73
N GLY A 137 12.30 3.17 -21.53
CA GLY A 137 12.76 4.07 -22.59
C GLY A 137 11.67 4.85 -23.33
N ASP A 138 10.41 4.74 -22.90
CA ASP A 138 9.26 5.42 -23.51
C ASP A 138 8.98 6.75 -22.79
N LEU A 139 9.80 7.76 -23.10
CA LEU A 139 9.78 9.07 -22.44
C LEU A 139 8.49 9.86 -22.68
N ASP A 140 7.91 9.74 -23.87
CA ASP A 140 6.66 10.43 -24.21
C ASP A 140 5.49 9.88 -23.41
N ALA A 141 5.34 8.55 -23.36
CA ALA A 141 4.31 7.95 -22.52
C ALA A 141 4.55 8.22 -21.03
N ALA A 142 5.81 8.24 -20.57
CA ALA A 142 6.13 8.59 -19.19
C ALA A 142 5.61 9.98 -18.83
N ARG A 143 5.82 10.97 -19.72
CA ARG A 143 5.36 12.35 -19.52
C ARG A 143 3.83 12.45 -19.46
N ASP A 144 3.13 11.72 -20.31
CA ASP A 144 1.66 11.68 -20.31
C ASP A 144 1.10 11.10 -19.00
N TRP A 145 1.68 10.01 -18.51
CA TRP A 145 1.29 9.40 -17.24
C TRP A 145 1.60 10.31 -16.05
N ALA A 146 2.76 10.97 -16.03
CA ALA A 146 3.10 11.95 -15.01
C ALA A 146 2.06 13.09 -14.96
N GLY A 147 1.57 13.55 -16.12
CA GLY A 147 0.52 14.55 -16.22
C GLY A 147 -0.80 14.13 -15.57
N ARG A 148 -1.19 12.86 -15.74
CA ARG A 148 -2.44 12.29 -15.20
C ARG A 148 -2.46 12.16 -13.67
N SER A 149 -1.30 12.15 -13.02
CA SER A 149 -1.21 12.11 -11.55
C SER A 149 -1.56 13.45 -10.88
N ARG A 150 -1.34 14.58 -11.57
CA ARG A 150 -1.38 15.94 -10.99
C ARG A 150 -2.74 16.37 -10.42
N PRO A 151 -3.91 16.05 -11.04
CA PRO A 151 -5.22 16.42 -10.51
C PRO A 151 -5.52 15.75 -9.16
N ALA A 152 -5.15 14.49 -9.00
CA ALA A 152 -5.33 13.77 -7.74
C ALA A 152 -4.41 14.33 -6.64
N TRP A 153 -3.12 14.54 -6.96
CA TRP A 153 -2.15 15.11 -6.01
C TRP A 153 -2.49 16.53 -5.53
N THR A 154 -3.01 17.38 -6.40
CA THR A 154 -3.41 18.76 -6.04
C THR A 154 -4.62 18.80 -5.12
N ARG A 155 -5.58 17.88 -5.29
CA ARG A 155 -6.75 17.73 -4.42
C ARG A 155 -6.37 17.17 -3.04
N ILE A 156 -5.51 16.16 -2.99
CA ILE A 156 -4.94 15.60 -1.73
C ILE A 156 -4.21 16.70 -0.93
N ARG A 157 -3.38 17.51 -1.60
CA ARG A 157 -2.60 18.58 -0.94
C ARG A 157 -3.49 19.69 -0.38
N ARG A 158 -4.64 19.97 -1.00
CA ARG A 158 -5.61 20.97 -0.55
C ARG A 158 -6.40 20.49 0.66
N GLN A 159 -6.79 19.22 0.70
CA GLN A 159 -7.47 18.59 1.85
C GLN A 159 -6.56 18.49 3.09
N ARG A 160 -5.25 18.25 2.92
CA ARG A 160 -4.27 18.26 4.04
C ARG A 160 -4.05 19.63 4.69
N ARG A 161 -4.32 20.74 3.99
CA ARG A 161 -4.09 22.12 4.49
C ARG A 161 -5.30 22.74 5.22
N SER A 162 -6.50 22.19 5.06
CA SER A 162 -7.74 22.76 5.60
C SER A 162 -8.18 22.19 6.97
N GLY A 163 -7.37 21.36 7.62
CA GLY A 163 -7.63 20.84 8.97
C GLY A 163 -8.57 19.64 9.00
N GLY A 164 -8.13 18.57 9.67
CA GLY A 164 -8.96 17.39 9.98
C GLY A 164 -8.79 16.24 9.00
N TRP A 165 -7.68 15.50 9.10
CA TRP A 165 -7.68 14.09 8.73
C TRP A 165 -7.39 13.27 9.99
N PRO A 166 -8.24 12.30 10.36
CA PRO A 166 -7.91 11.39 11.43
C PRO A 166 -6.70 10.56 10.98
N ARG A 167 -5.85 10.15 11.93
CA ARG A 167 -4.68 9.29 11.68
C ARG A 167 -5.06 7.86 11.25
N ARG A 168 -6.17 7.64 10.56
CA ARG A 168 -6.70 6.32 10.21
C ARG A 168 -7.09 6.27 8.73
N GLY A 169 -6.46 5.34 8.00
CA GLY A 169 -7.06 4.65 6.84
C GLY A 169 -6.86 5.29 5.45
N TRP A 170 -5.91 4.69 4.71
CA TRP A 170 -5.93 4.43 3.25
C TRP A 170 -5.65 5.57 2.26
#